data_AF-A0A952AZS4-F1
#
_entry.id   AF-A0A952AZS4-F1
#
_cell.length_a   1.000
_cell.length_b   1.000
_cell.length_c   1.000
_cell.angle_alpha   90.00
_cell.angle_beta   90.00
_cell.angle_gamma   90.00
#
_symmetry.space_group_name_H-M   'P 1'
#
loop_
_entity.id
_entity.type
_entity.pdbx_description
1 polymer ?
#
loop_
_entity_poly.entity_id
_entity_poly.type
_entity_poly.pdbx_seq_one_letter_code
_entity_poly.pdbx_strand_id
1 'polypeptide(L)'
;MMSVKPTKVIRWNVRCTDNGHNAVTYVLAGDSYGRLLGRTAKNELAEFNSWEASDVYEEIEEFVQHLLGRDHGTSDCFRRILGAVCDPAPSGELYDFTGKVWCPICGSPNVEYGPDEPPVFETIALTQVELSKWGQLTSKSLKRGMIKEALSRVRKA
;
A
#
# COMPACT_ATOMS: atom_id res chain seq x y z
N MET A 1 -8.78 8.07 -16.14
CA MET A 1 -10.03 7.88 -15.36
C MET A 1 -9.73 6.71 -14.46
N MET A 2 -9.69 6.92 -13.15
CA MET A 2 -9.26 5.87 -12.23
C MET A 2 -10.22 4.67 -12.33
N SER A 3 -9.66 3.49 -12.58
CA SER A 3 -10.43 2.25 -12.64
C SER A 3 -10.91 1.90 -11.24
N VAL A 4 -12.20 1.58 -11.08
CA VAL A 4 -12.79 1.19 -9.79
C VAL A 4 -13.38 -0.21 -9.95
N LYS A 5 -13.06 -1.11 -9.03
CA LYS A 5 -13.55 -2.50 -9.05
C LYS A 5 -14.27 -2.83 -7.75
N PRO A 6 -15.36 -3.62 -7.80
CA PRO A 6 -15.95 -4.19 -6.61
C PRO A 6 -15.00 -5.25 -6.02
N THR A 7 -14.53 -5.02 -4.80
CA THR A 7 -13.56 -5.87 -4.13
C THR A 7 -14.11 -6.37 -2.80
N LYS A 8 -14.00 -7.69 -2.59
CA LYS A 8 -14.32 -8.32 -1.30
C LYS A 8 -13.25 -7.97 -0.27
N VAL A 9 -13.69 -7.46 0.87
CA VAL A 9 -12.85 -7.05 1.99
C VAL A 9 -13.40 -7.59 3.30
N ILE A 10 -12.54 -7.67 4.30
CA ILE A 10 -12.91 -7.88 5.68
C ILE A 10 -12.77 -6.54 6.39
N ARG A 11 -13.89 -6.00 6.87
CA ARG A 11 -13.95 -4.80 7.68
C ARG A 11 -13.61 -5.16 9.13
N TRP A 12 -12.74 -4.37 9.72
CA TRP A 12 -12.35 -4.47 11.13
C TRP A 12 -12.67 -3.16 11.83
N ASN A 13 -13.19 -3.25 13.05
CA ASN A 13 -13.25 -2.12 13.97
C ASN A 13 -11.89 -1.98 14.65
N VAL A 14 -11.39 -0.76 14.71
CA VAL A 14 -10.12 -0.43 15.36
C VAL A 14 -10.33 0.73 16.32
N ARG A 15 -9.55 0.72 17.41
CA ARG A 15 -9.55 1.79 18.40
C ARG A 15 -8.15 2.37 18.54
N CYS A 16 -8.04 3.68 18.48
CA CYS A 16 -6.77 4.35 18.74
C CYS A 16 -6.46 4.32 20.23
N THR A 17 -5.26 3.89 20.60
CA THR A 17 -4.83 3.84 22.01
C THR A 17 -4.55 5.22 22.59
N ASP A 18 -4.19 6.19 21.74
CA ASP A 18 -3.72 7.51 22.19
C ASP A 18 -4.87 8.47 22.49
N ASN A 19 -5.99 8.37 21.75
CA ASN A 19 -7.15 9.26 21.93
C ASN A 19 -8.49 8.51 22.11
N GLY A 20 -8.48 7.18 22.09
CA GLY A 20 -9.66 6.35 22.29
C GLY A 20 -10.66 6.32 21.13
N HIS A 21 -10.39 7.02 20.02
CA HIS A 21 -11.31 7.12 18.88
C HIS A 21 -11.48 5.78 18.17
N ASN A 22 -12.74 5.42 17.90
CA ASN A 22 -13.11 4.23 17.12
C ASN A 22 -13.16 4.54 15.63
N ALA A 23 -12.55 3.69 14.82
CA ALA A 23 -12.56 3.80 13.37
C ALA A 23 -12.73 2.41 12.73
N VAL A 24 -12.83 2.40 11.41
CA VAL A 24 -12.88 1.16 10.62
C VAL A 24 -11.64 1.06 9.74
N THR A 25 -11.11 -0.14 9.60
CA THR A 25 -10.09 -0.48 8.62
C THR A 25 -10.56 -1.68 7.81
N TYR A 26 -9.84 -1.98 6.72
CA TYR A 26 -10.18 -3.09 5.84
C TYR A 26 -8.95 -3.97 5.59
N VAL A 27 -9.17 -5.23 5.28
CA VAL A 27 -8.15 -6.11 4.69
C VAL A 27 -8.76 -6.82 3.49
N LEU A 28 -7.95 -7.20 2.50
CA LEU A 28 -8.47 -7.95 1.36
C LEU A 28 -8.99 -9.31 1.83
N ALA A 29 -10.17 -9.71 1.37
CA ALA A 29 -10.74 -11.02 1.65
C ALA A 29 -10.35 -12.04 0.57
N GLY A 30 -10.27 -13.32 0.97
CA GLY A 30 -10.02 -14.45 0.07
C GLY A 30 -8.55 -14.59 -0.35
N ASP A 31 -8.33 -15.14 -1.54
CA ASP A 31 -6.98 -15.23 -2.11
C ASP A 31 -6.46 -13.82 -2.45
N SER A 32 -5.46 -13.41 -1.69
CA SER A 32 -4.80 -12.11 -1.78
C SER A 32 -3.38 -12.23 -2.33
N TYR A 33 -2.98 -13.41 -2.81
CA TYR A 33 -1.65 -13.59 -3.40
C TYR A 33 -1.46 -12.66 -4.61
N GLY A 34 -0.40 -11.84 -4.56
CA GLY A 34 -0.14 -10.80 -5.57
C GLY A 34 -0.99 -9.52 -5.43
N ARG A 35 -1.86 -9.43 -4.43
CA ARG A 35 -2.73 -8.27 -4.20
C ARG A 35 -2.33 -7.52 -2.94
N LEU A 36 -2.33 -6.19 -3.00
CA LEU A 36 -2.00 -5.32 -1.87
C LEU A 36 -3.05 -4.22 -1.73
N LEU A 37 -3.35 -3.85 -0.49
CA LEU A 37 -4.27 -2.76 -0.17
C LEU A 37 -3.46 -1.55 0.32
N GLY A 38 -3.37 -0.55 -0.53
CA GLY A 38 -2.77 0.74 -0.24
C GLY A 38 -3.70 1.60 0.60
N ARG A 39 -3.13 2.30 1.57
CA ARG A 39 -3.85 3.15 2.53
C ARG A 39 -3.14 4.49 2.71
N THR A 40 -3.89 5.56 2.85
CA THR A 40 -3.37 6.85 3.32
C THR A 40 -3.79 7.12 4.77
N ALA A 41 -3.22 8.15 5.41
CA ALA A 41 -3.59 8.55 6.76
C ALA A 41 -5.04 9.09 6.82
N LYS A 42 -5.55 9.59 5.68
CA LYS A 42 -6.94 10.00 5.48
C LYS A 42 -7.89 8.84 5.15
N ASN A 43 -7.43 7.60 5.24
CA ASN A 43 -8.19 6.39 4.95
C ASN A 43 -8.68 6.30 3.49
N GLU A 44 -7.95 6.91 2.55
CA GLU A 44 -8.15 6.63 1.12
C GLU A 44 -7.55 5.27 0.79
N LEU A 45 -8.29 4.46 0.04
CA LEU A 45 -7.94 3.08 -0.25
C LEU A 45 -7.72 2.88 -1.75
N ALA A 46 -6.69 2.12 -2.10
CA ALA A 46 -6.48 1.63 -3.46
C ALA A 46 -5.96 0.20 -3.45
N GLU A 47 -6.33 -0.57 -4.45
CA GLU A 47 -5.87 -1.95 -4.62
C GLU A 47 -4.79 -2.03 -5.69
N PHE A 48 -3.68 -2.68 -5.37
CA PHE A 48 -2.68 -3.11 -6.32
C PHE A 48 -2.84 -4.60 -6.60
N ASN A 49 -2.71 -4.99 -7.86
CA ASN A 49 -2.72 -6.39 -8.30
C ASN A 49 -1.53 -6.64 -9.22
N SER A 50 -0.57 -7.46 -8.78
CA SER A 50 0.66 -7.77 -9.53
C SER A 50 0.40 -8.47 -10.85
N TRP A 51 -0.70 -9.22 -10.96
CA TRP A 51 -1.07 -9.90 -12.21
C TRP A 51 -1.50 -8.92 -13.30
N GLU A 52 -2.03 -7.76 -12.92
CA GLU A 52 -2.44 -6.70 -13.85
C GLU A 52 -1.30 -5.71 -14.12
N ALA A 53 -0.28 -5.70 -13.28
CA ALA A 53 0.88 -4.82 -13.35
C ALA A 53 2.20 -5.61 -13.49
N SER A 54 2.17 -6.74 -14.21
CA SER A 54 3.28 -7.70 -14.33
C SER A 54 4.60 -7.05 -14.73
N ASP A 55 4.58 -6.21 -15.77
CA ASP A 55 5.79 -5.62 -16.32
C ASP A 55 6.48 -4.68 -15.32
N VAL A 56 5.68 -3.91 -14.56
CA VAL A 56 6.20 -3.01 -13.53
C VAL A 56 6.67 -3.80 -12.31
N TYR A 57 5.94 -4.85 -11.95
CA TYR A 57 6.31 -5.74 -10.86
C TYR A 57 7.68 -6.39 -11.12
N GLU A 58 7.85 -6.99 -12.29
CA GLU A 58 9.11 -7.62 -12.72
C GLU A 58 10.26 -6.61 -12.75
N GLU A 59 10.04 -5.42 -13.33
CA GLU A 59 11.07 -4.38 -13.39
C GLU A 59 11.50 -3.90 -11.99
N ILE A 60 10.54 -3.69 -11.07
CA ILE A 60 10.85 -3.32 -9.68
C ILE A 60 11.59 -4.44 -8.97
N GLU A 61 11.17 -5.69 -9.15
CA GLU A 61 11.83 -6.85 -8.56
C GLU A 61 13.29 -6.95 -9.01
N GLU A 62 13.57 -6.82 -10.31
CA GLU A 62 14.94 -6.79 -10.85
C GLU A 62 15.79 -5.69 -10.20
N PHE A 63 15.23 -4.48 -10.04
CA PHE A 63 15.95 -3.39 -9.39
C PHE A 63 16.21 -3.66 -7.91
N VAL A 64 15.24 -4.22 -7.18
CA VAL A 64 15.40 -4.58 -5.77
C VAL A 64 16.49 -5.64 -5.60
N GLN A 65 16.44 -6.71 -6.40
CA GLN A 65 17.44 -7.77 -6.37
C GLN A 65 18.85 -7.24 -6.68
N HIS A 66 18.99 -6.32 -7.64
CA HIS A 66 20.28 -5.70 -7.95
C HIS A 66 20.79 -4.80 -6.81
N LEU A 67 19.90 -4.09 -6.10
CA LEU A 67 20.32 -3.13 -5.08
C LEU A 67 20.59 -3.78 -3.71
N LEU A 68 19.84 -4.82 -3.37
CA LEU A 68 19.87 -5.44 -2.04
C LEU A 68 20.48 -6.85 -2.04
N GLY A 69 20.66 -7.48 -3.21
CA GLY A 69 21.03 -8.89 -3.30
C GLY A 69 19.82 -9.81 -3.13
N ARG A 70 20.02 -11.11 -3.43
CA ARG A 70 18.94 -12.11 -3.45
C ARG A 70 18.52 -12.64 -2.07
N ASP A 71 19.29 -12.34 -1.02
CA ASP A 71 19.12 -12.92 0.32
C ASP A 71 18.25 -12.08 1.27
N HIS A 72 17.76 -10.92 0.83
CA HIS A 72 16.92 -10.04 1.64
C HIS A 72 15.44 -10.21 1.31
N GLY A 73 14.58 -10.22 2.34
CA GLY A 73 13.12 -10.28 2.19
C GLY A 73 12.62 -9.16 1.29
N THR A 74 12.34 -9.49 0.04
CA THR A 74 11.99 -8.52 -1.02
C THR A 74 10.61 -7.92 -0.84
N SER A 75 9.72 -8.58 -0.08
CA SER A 75 8.33 -8.18 0.11
C SER A 75 8.16 -6.82 0.78
N ASP A 76 8.90 -6.53 1.85
CA ASP A 76 8.79 -5.25 2.56
C ASP A 76 9.43 -4.10 1.77
N CYS A 77 10.51 -4.39 1.05
CA CYS A 77 11.12 -3.44 0.13
C CYS A 77 10.15 -3.11 -1.01
N PHE A 78 9.51 -4.14 -1.58
CA PHE A 78 8.52 -4.01 -2.63
C PHE A 78 7.35 -3.13 -2.20
N ARG A 79 6.74 -3.40 -1.03
CA ARG A 79 5.60 -2.60 -0.51
C ARG A 79 5.95 -1.12 -0.37
N ARG A 80 7.16 -0.80 0.09
CA ARG A 80 7.61 0.59 0.26
C ARG A 80 7.97 1.26 -1.05
N ILE A 81 8.58 0.54 -1.98
CA ILE A 81 8.83 1.03 -3.34
C ILE A 81 7.50 1.29 -4.04
N LEU A 82 6.55 0.37 -3.95
CA LEU A 82 5.23 0.50 -4.55
C LEU A 82 4.55 1.81 -4.12
N GLY A 83 4.58 2.14 -2.83
CA GLY A 83 4.06 3.41 -2.31
C GLY A 83 4.77 4.66 -2.84
N ALA A 84 6.03 4.55 -3.27
CA ALA A 84 6.78 5.65 -3.85
C ALA A 84 6.57 5.81 -5.37
N VAL A 85 6.26 4.72 -6.07
CA VAL A 85 6.16 4.70 -7.54
C VAL A 85 4.73 4.75 -8.05
N CYS A 86 3.74 4.42 -7.20
CA CYS A 86 2.34 4.57 -7.54
C CYS A 86 1.95 6.04 -7.65
N ASP A 87 0.90 6.29 -8.43
CA ASP A 87 0.26 7.59 -8.44
C ASP A 87 -0.33 7.89 -7.05
N PRO A 88 -0.27 9.15 -6.57
CA PRO A 88 -0.77 9.51 -5.25
C PRO A 88 -2.30 9.40 -5.19
N ALA A 89 -2.84 9.30 -3.99
CA ALA A 89 -4.27 9.36 -3.73
C ALA A 89 -4.87 10.73 -4.17
N PRO A 90 -6.21 10.84 -4.30
CA PRO A 90 -6.87 12.11 -4.62
C PRO A 90 -6.47 13.28 -3.70
N SER A 91 -6.18 13.00 -2.43
CA SER A 91 -5.66 14.00 -1.48
C SER A 91 -4.22 14.47 -1.74
N GLY A 92 -3.48 13.81 -2.63
CA GLY A 92 -2.05 14.00 -2.88
C GLY A 92 -1.13 13.15 -1.98
N GLU A 93 -1.68 12.41 -1.01
CA GLU A 93 -0.90 11.51 -0.14
C GLU A 93 -0.42 10.26 -0.89
N LEU A 94 0.76 9.76 -0.52
CA LEU A 94 1.25 8.48 -1.02
C LEU A 94 0.56 7.34 -0.28
N TYR A 95 0.23 6.28 -1.01
CA TYR A 95 -0.30 5.06 -0.42
C TYR A 95 0.80 4.28 0.31
N ASP A 96 0.45 3.75 1.47
CA ASP A 96 1.26 2.78 2.20
C ASP A 96 0.66 1.38 2.01
N PHE A 97 1.50 0.46 1.54
CA PHE A 97 1.16 -0.94 1.27
C PHE A 97 1.71 -1.92 2.32
N THR A 98 2.27 -1.42 3.43
CA THR A 98 2.81 -2.23 4.54
C THR A 98 1.73 -2.86 5.41
N GLY A 99 0.46 -2.50 5.19
CA GLY A 99 -0.66 -2.96 6.02
C GLY A 99 -0.82 -2.17 7.32
N LYS A 100 -0.04 -1.10 7.50
CA LYS A 100 -0.17 -0.20 8.64
C LYS A 100 -1.52 0.51 8.63
N VAL A 101 -2.05 0.73 9.83
CA VAL A 101 -3.33 1.41 10.07
C VAL A 101 -3.06 2.60 10.96
N TRP A 102 -3.73 3.73 10.70
CA TRP A 102 -3.61 4.95 11.48
C TRP A 102 -4.97 5.38 12.02
N CYS A 103 -4.95 6.06 13.15
CA CYS A 103 -6.09 6.81 13.63
C CYS A 103 -6.41 7.95 12.64
N PRO A 104 -7.64 8.06 12.11
CA PRO A 104 -7.99 9.11 11.17
C PRO A 104 -8.08 10.50 11.82
N ILE A 105 -8.08 10.58 13.16
CA ILE A 105 -8.18 11.85 13.91
C ILE A 105 -6.80 12.42 14.24
N CYS A 106 -5.90 11.61 14.82
CA CYS A 106 -4.59 12.09 15.26
C CYS A 106 -3.42 11.58 14.41
N GLY A 107 -3.68 10.72 13.41
CA GLY A 107 -2.62 10.11 12.59
C GLY A 107 -1.74 9.11 13.33
N SER A 108 -2.04 8.77 14.60
CA SER A 108 -1.24 7.82 15.37
C SER A 108 -1.33 6.42 14.75
N PRO A 109 -0.20 5.70 14.66
CA PRO A 109 -0.20 4.30 14.23
C PRO A 109 -0.57 3.32 15.35
N ASN A 110 -0.76 3.79 16.58
CA ASN A 110 -1.08 2.96 17.72
C ASN A 110 -2.59 2.69 17.72
N VAL A 111 -2.97 1.60 17.06
CA VAL A 111 -4.35 1.13 16.98
C VAL A 111 -4.45 -0.32 17.41
N GLU A 112 -5.50 -0.62 18.15
CA GLU A 112 -5.84 -1.97 18.56
C GLU A 112 -7.06 -2.45 17.77
N TYR A 113 -7.02 -3.71 17.33
CA TYR A 113 -8.20 -4.36 16.75
C TYR A 113 -9.20 -4.60 17.87
N GLY A 114 -10.41 -4.05 17.70
CA GLY A 114 -11.42 -4.05 18.75
C GLY A 114 -11.94 -5.47 19.03
N PRO A 115 -12.09 -5.87 20.31
CA PRO A 115 -12.74 -7.13 20.67
C PRO A 115 -14.28 -7.04 20.62
N ASP A 116 -14.84 -5.83 20.49
CA ASP A 116 -16.26 -5.56 20.75
C ASP A 116 -17.21 -6.05 19.66
N GLU A 117 -16.73 -6.17 18.41
CA GLU A 117 -17.51 -6.71 17.29
C GLU A 117 -16.62 -7.55 16.37
N PRO A 118 -17.11 -8.72 15.90
CA PRO A 118 -16.35 -9.55 14.98
C PRO A 118 -16.15 -8.85 13.63
N PRO A 119 -15.06 -9.17 12.90
CA PRO A 119 -14.85 -8.65 11.55
C PRO A 119 -15.98 -9.07 10.59
N VAL A 120 -16.33 -8.17 9.68
CA VAL A 120 -17.46 -8.35 8.74
C VAL A 120 -16.94 -8.45 7.31
N PHE A 121 -17.40 -9.44 6.55
CA PHE A 121 -17.14 -9.50 5.11
C PHE A 121 -18.04 -8.51 4.38
N GLU A 122 -17.45 -7.63 3.58
CA GLU A 122 -18.15 -6.63 2.78
C GLU A 122 -17.61 -6.62 1.34
N THR A 123 -18.36 -6.05 0.40
CA THR A 123 -17.86 -5.72 -0.93
C THR A 123 -17.88 -4.21 -1.07
N ILE A 124 -16.71 -3.61 -1.29
CA ILE A 124 -16.57 -2.16 -1.47
C ILE A 124 -15.99 -1.85 -2.84
N ALA A 125 -16.25 -0.64 -3.34
CA ALA A 125 -15.65 -0.16 -4.56
C ALA A 125 -14.23 0.35 -4.25
N LEU A 126 -13.20 -0.34 -4.76
CA LEU A 126 -11.81 0.08 -4.61
C LEU A 126 -11.25 0.61 -5.93
N THR A 127 -10.65 1.79 -5.82
CA THR A 127 -9.80 2.33 -6.89
C THR A 127 -8.62 1.40 -7.11
N GLN A 128 -8.27 1.14 -8.36
CA GLN A 128 -7.08 0.40 -8.72
C GLN A 128 -5.88 1.35 -8.74
N VAL A 129 -4.76 0.89 -8.23
CA VAL A 129 -3.50 1.64 -8.24
C VAL A 129 -3.07 1.90 -9.67
N GLU A 130 -2.84 3.17 -9.99
CA GLU A 130 -2.23 3.57 -11.25
C GLU A 130 -0.72 3.77 -11.06
N LEU A 131 0.04 3.45 -12.11
CA LEU A 131 1.50 3.53 -12.16
C LEU A 131 1.94 4.45 -13.31
N SER A 132 1.14 5.47 -13.61
CA SER A 132 1.33 6.32 -14.79
C SER A 132 2.64 7.10 -14.68
N LYS A 133 2.97 7.62 -13.48
CA LYS A 133 4.25 8.27 -13.22
C LYS A 133 5.43 7.34 -13.50
N TRP A 134 5.36 6.08 -13.06
CA TRP A 134 6.40 5.09 -13.35
C TRP A 134 6.55 4.84 -14.85
N GLY A 135 5.42 4.66 -15.55
CA GLY A 135 5.39 4.43 -17.00
C GLY A 135 5.95 5.60 -17.82
N GLN A 136 5.84 6.84 -17.33
CA GLN A 136 6.39 8.03 -18.00
C GLN A 136 7.91 8.18 -17.84
N LEU A 137 8.54 7.47 -16.89
CA LEU A 137 9.99 7.51 -16.73
C LEU A 137 10.68 6.72 -17.83
N THR A 138 11.15 7.41 -18.87
CA THR A 138 11.85 6.79 -20.00
C THR A 138 13.28 6.35 -19.68
N SER A 139 13.90 6.92 -18.66
CA SER A 139 15.28 6.60 -18.27
C SER A 139 15.35 5.62 -17.09
N LYS A 140 16.09 4.52 -17.27
CA LYS A 140 16.46 3.59 -16.19
C LYS A 140 17.19 4.28 -15.03
N SER A 141 17.94 5.36 -15.29
CA SER A 141 18.64 6.09 -14.22
C SER A 141 17.67 6.83 -13.30
N LEU A 142 16.60 7.41 -13.84
CA LEU A 142 15.56 8.09 -13.07
C LEU A 142 14.76 7.09 -12.22
N LYS A 143 14.35 5.97 -12.82
CA LYS A 143 13.70 4.86 -12.12
C LYS A 143 14.55 4.35 -10.94
N ARG A 144 15.84 4.11 -11.16
CA ARG A 144 16.79 3.75 -10.10
C ARG A 144 16.92 4.81 -9.01
N GLY A 145 16.94 6.09 -9.38
CA GLY A 145 16.98 7.21 -8.44
C GLY A 145 15.79 7.18 -7.49
N MET A 146 14.58 7.02 -8.04
CA MET A 146 13.34 6.95 -7.26
C MET A 146 13.31 5.74 -6.32
N ILE A 147 13.72 4.56 -6.80
CA ILE A 147 13.82 3.36 -5.95
C ILE A 147 14.83 3.57 -4.82
N LYS A 148 16.02 4.13 -5.11
CA LYS A 148 17.03 4.40 -4.09
C LYS A 148 16.53 5.38 -3.03
N GLU A 149 15.80 6.42 -3.44
CA GLU A 149 15.19 7.36 -2.52
C GLU A 149 14.18 6.65 -1.62
N ALA A 150 13.28 5.86 -2.19
CA ALA A 150 12.30 5.07 -1.44
C ALA A 150 12.98 4.12 -0.43
N LEU A 151 14.04 3.42 -0.87
CA LEU A 151 14.82 2.52 -0.02
C LEU A 151 15.63 3.24 1.07
N SER A 152 16.10 4.48 0.82
CA SER A 152 16.83 5.26 1.83
C SER A 152 15.98 5.60 3.05
N ARG A 153 14.66 5.76 2.84
CA ARG A 153 13.67 5.97 3.90
C ARG A 153 13.41 4.69 4.72
N VAL A 154 13.87 3.53 4.24
CA VAL A 154 13.76 2.23 4.92
C VAL A 154 14.82 2.06 6.00
N ARG A 155 16.04 2.55 5.75
CA ARG A 155 17.16 2.41 6.71
C ARG A 155 17.06 3.34 7.93
N LYS A 156 16.09 4.26 7.95
CA LYS A 156 15.92 5.26 9.02
C LYS A 156 14.68 5.05 9.89
N ALA A 157 13.91 3.97 9.66
CA ALA A 157 12.72 3.63 10.43
C ALA A 157 12.99 2.42 11.32
#